data_AF-A0A0F6A0V5-F1
#
_entry.id   AF-A0A0F6A0V5-F1
#
_cell.length_a   1.000
_cell.length_b   1.000
_cell.length_c   1.000
_cell.angle_alpha   90.00
_cell.angle_beta   90.00
_cell.angle_gamma   90.00
#
_symmetry.space_group_name_H-M   'P 1'
#
loop_
_entity.id
_entity.type
_entity.pdbx_description
1 polymer ?
#
loop_
_entity_poly.entity_id
_entity_poly.type
_entity_poly.pdbx_seq_one_letter_code
_entity_poly.pdbx_strand_id
1 'polypeptide(L)'
;DDHLTVDGQSKEHVKGDKTVISDNKIHIKQGTGQLVDTGNEIHQKSGAKLVIEAGSQITLKAGGCFVTVDTSGVHISGPVVDLNAGGAAGSGSGYGGAAPTLPGQLPPKPENPLPMLTPAQIATMKSAAPFCEECEKCKDGECEI
;
A
#
# COMPACT_ATOMS: atom_id res chain seq x y z
N ASP A 1 20.81 -12.27 12.84
CA ASP A 1 21.06 -12.53 11.42
C ASP A 1 19.95 -13.44 10.94
N ASP A 2 19.34 -13.12 9.81
CA ASP A 2 18.19 -13.83 9.26
C ASP A 2 18.31 -13.85 7.72
N HIS A 3 18.06 -15.01 7.11
CA HIS A 3 18.28 -15.24 5.69
C HIS A 3 17.06 -15.94 5.10
N LEU A 4 16.46 -15.34 4.08
CA LEU A 4 15.39 -15.94 3.31
C LEU A 4 15.81 -16.11 1.86
N THR A 5 15.81 -17.35 1.39
CA THR A 5 15.94 -17.67 -0.04
C THR A 5 14.66 -18.31 -0.52
N VAL A 6 14.16 -17.86 -1.66
CA VAL A 6 12.97 -18.41 -2.31
C VAL A 6 13.33 -18.69 -3.76
N ASP A 7 13.42 -19.97 -4.14
CA ASP A 7 13.78 -20.36 -5.52
C ASP A 7 12.66 -20.06 -6.53
N GLY A 8 11.41 -20.01 -6.05
CA GLY A 8 10.22 -19.77 -6.84
C GLY A 8 9.71 -18.33 -6.75
N GLN A 9 8.48 -18.17 -6.28
CA GLN A 9 7.81 -16.87 -6.20
C GLN A 9 7.56 -16.47 -4.75
N SER A 10 7.87 -15.23 -4.41
CA SER A 10 7.37 -14.57 -3.20
C SER A 10 6.31 -13.55 -3.61
N LYS A 11 5.13 -13.63 -3.00
CA LYS A 11 4.00 -12.71 -3.25
C LYS A 11 3.50 -12.21 -1.90
N GLU A 12 3.27 -10.91 -1.82
CA GLU A 12 2.76 -10.27 -0.62
C GLU A 12 1.55 -9.41 -0.99
N HIS A 13 0.47 -9.56 -0.21
CA HIS A 13 -0.72 -8.75 -0.34
C HIS A 13 -1.07 -8.21 1.04
N VAL A 14 -0.92 -6.90 1.22
CA VAL A 14 -1.21 -6.20 2.47
C VAL A 14 -2.45 -5.35 2.25
N LYS A 15 -3.51 -5.58 3.05
CA LYS A 15 -4.75 -4.79 2.97
C LYS A 15 -4.62 -3.42 3.66
N GLY A 16 -3.73 -3.34 4.65
CA GLY A 16 -3.35 -2.09 5.32
C GLY A 16 -2.01 -1.57 4.82
N ASP A 17 -1.34 -0.80 5.67
CA ASP A 17 -0.07 -0.18 5.31
C ASP A 17 1.10 -1.17 5.35
N LYS A 18 1.97 -1.11 4.34
CA LYS A 18 3.27 -1.78 4.34
C LYS A 18 4.36 -0.74 4.52
N THR A 19 5.10 -0.84 5.62
CA THR A 19 6.22 0.05 5.94
C THR A 19 7.54 -0.74 5.97
N VAL A 20 8.58 -0.22 5.30
CA VAL A 20 9.93 -0.78 5.31
C VAL A 20 10.89 0.29 5.80
N ILE A 21 11.55 0.04 6.93
CA ILE A 21 12.54 0.93 7.53
C ILE A 21 13.87 0.19 7.62
N SER A 22 14.95 0.85 7.20
CA SER A 22 16.33 0.40 7.40
C SER A 22 17.13 1.59 7.87
N ASP A 23 17.80 1.47 9.01
CA ASP A 23 18.66 2.53 9.57
C ASP A 23 19.98 2.68 8.80
N ASN A 24 20.22 1.85 7.79
CA ASN A 24 21.43 1.86 7.01
C ASN A 24 21.13 1.85 5.50
N LYS A 25 21.19 0.69 4.85
CA LYS A 25 21.04 0.56 3.39
C LYS A 25 19.93 -0.42 3.04
N ILE A 26 19.27 -0.15 1.93
CA ILE A 26 18.44 -1.12 1.20
C ILE A 26 19.08 -1.27 -0.17
N HIS A 27 19.51 -2.49 -0.50
CA HIS A 27 19.95 -2.83 -1.85
C HIS A 27 18.82 -3.60 -2.53
N ILE A 28 18.41 -3.13 -3.71
CA ILE A 28 17.39 -3.79 -4.51
C ILE A 28 18.01 -4.09 -5.87
N LYS A 29 18.00 -5.36 -6.26
CA LYS A 29 18.50 -5.83 -7.56
C LYS A 29 17.42 -6.63 -8.25
N GLN A 30 17.00 -6.19 -9.43
CA GLN A 30 16.02 -6.88 -10.26
C GLN A 30 16.68 -7.38 -11.54
N GLY A 31 16.23 -8.54 -12.03
CA GLY A 31 16.76 -9.12 -13.28
C GLY A 31 16.15 -8.51 -14.55
N THR A 32 14.89 -8.08 -14.50
CA THR A 32 14.14 -7.69 -15.71
C THR A 32 13.48 -6.32 -15.62
N GLY A 33 12.90 -5.96 -14.47
CA GLY A 33 12.28 -4.65 -14.30
C GLY A 33 11.75 -4.39 -12.90
N GLN A 34 11.48 -3.13 -12.63
CA GLN A 34 10.78 -2.65 -11.44
C GLN A 34 9.57 -1.84 -11.90
N LEU A 35 8.37 -2.32 -11.55
CA LEU A 35 7.10 -1.69 -11.89
C LEU A 35 6.44 -1.23 -10.58
N VAL A 36 5.96 0.01 -10.56
CA VAL A 36 5.28 0.60 -9.40
C VAL A 36 4.01 1.27 -9.92
N ASP A 37 2.87 0.84 -9.38
CA ASP A 37 1.56 1.42 -9.65
C ASP A 37 0.96 1.90 -8.33
N THR A 38 0.45 3.12 -8.31
CA THR A 38 -0.10 3.77 -7.11
C THR A 38 -1.32 4.60 -7.50
N GLY A 39 -2.31 4.67 -6.62
CA GLY A 39 -3.51 5.45 -6.89
C GLY A 39 -3.30 6.96 -6.84
N ASN A 40 -2.35 7.44 -6.01
CA ASN A 40 -2.22 8.87 -5.70
C ASN A 40 -0.81 9.42 -5.96
N GLU A 41 0.21 8.90 -5.29
CA GLU A 41 1.55 9.52 -5.28
C GLU A 41 2.67 8.49 -5.16
N ILE A 42 3.76 8.72 -5.89
CA ILE A 42 5.09 8.15 -5.61
C ILE A 42 6.00 9.32 -5.18
N HIS A 43 6.46 9.31 -3.93
CA HIS A 43 7.37 10.33 -3.40
C HIS A 43 8.76 9.75 -3.15
N GLN A 44 9.76 10.20 -3.93
CA GLN A 44 11.16 9.87 -3.71
C GLN A 44 11.92 11.09 -3.15
N LYS A 45 12.18 11.08 -1.85
CA LYS A 45 12.93 12.15 -1.17
C LYS A 45 14.34 11.67 -0.84
N SER A 46 15.34 12.42 -1.28
CA SER A 46 16.74 12.25 -0.86
C SER A 46 17.24 13.54 -0.24
N GLY A 47 18.02 13.43 0.84
CA GLY A 47 18.59 14.60 1.52
C GLY A 47 19.67 15.29 0.69
N ALA A 48 20.54 14.53 0.02
CA ALA A 48 21.72 15.07 -0.67
C ALA A 48 21.72 14.82 -2.19
N LYS A 49 21.36 13.61 -2.64
CA LYS A 49 21.49 13.23 -4.05
C LYS A 49 20.46 12.17 -4.45
N LEU A 50 19.80 12.40 -5.58
CA LEU A 50 19.04 11.38 -6.30
C LEU A 50 19.68 11.22 -7.68
N VAL A 51 19.96 9.98 -8.07
CA VAL A 51 20.54 9.64 -9.38
C VAL A 51 19.66 8.59 -10.04
N ILE A 52 19.27 8.85 -11.27
CA ILE A 52 18.52 7.92 -12.12
C ILE A 52 19.34 7.74 -13.39
N GLU A 53 19.80 6.52 -13.63
CA GLU A 53 20.62 6.16 -14.78
C GLU A 53 19.87 5.12 -15.62
N ALA A 54 19.85 5.35 -16.94
CA ALA A 54 19.34 4.39 -17.90
C ALA A 54 20.31 4.31 -19.08
N GLY A 55 20.48 3.10 -19.64
CA GLY A 55 21.40 2.90 -20.75
C GLY A 55 20.88 3.45 -22.08
N SER A 56 19.56 3.37 -22.31
CA SER A 56 18.95 3.75 -23.58
C SER A 56 18.10 5.02 -23.49
N GLN A 57 17.24 5.11 -22.47
CA GLN A 57 16.25 6.18 -22.39
C GLN A 57 15.76 6.44 -20.96
N ILE A 58 15.55 7.72 -20.63
CA ILE A 58 14.75 8.18 -19.50
C ILE A 58 13.58 8.99 -20.07
N THR A 59 12.36 8.74 -19.61
CA THR A 59 11.18 9.54 -20.01
C THR A 59 10.35 9.92 -18.79
N LEU A 60 9.98 11.19 -18.71
CA LEU A 60 9.05 11.77 -17.74
C LEU A 60 7.86 12.31 -18.53
N LYS A 61 6.62 11.93 -18.17
CA LYS A 61 5.41 12.34 -18.90
C LYS A 61 4.29 12.70 -17.93
N ALA A 62 3.59 13.81 -18.18
CA ALA A 62 2.44 14.23 -17.40
C ALA A 62 1.52 15.14 -18.24
N GLY A 63 0.20 14.94 -18.18
CA GLY A 63 -0.76 15.89 -18.76
C GLY A 63 -0.56 16.25 -20.24
N GLY A 64 0.00 15.34 -21.05
CA GLY A 64 0.35 15.60 -22.46
C GLY A 64 1.75 16.21 -22.69
N CYS A 65 2.43 16.63 -21.63
CA CYS A 65 3.83 17.09 -21.67
C CYS A 65 4.79 15.91 -21.47
N PHE A 66 6.01 16.01 -22.00
CA PHE A 66 7.09 15.06 -21.71
C PHE A 66 8.49 15.67 -21.73
N VAL A 67 9.39 14.99 -21.04
CA VAL A 67 10.84 15.13 -21.14
C VAL A 67 11.42 13.75 -21.42
N THR A 68 12.24 13.63 -22.46
CA THR A 68 12.95 12.39 -22.78
C THR A 68 14.44 12.66 -22.91
N VAL A 69 15.26 11.79 -22.35
CA VAL A 69 16.70 11.72 -22.57
C VAL A 69 16.99 10.39 -23.23
N ASP A 70 17.60 10.40 -24.40
CA ASP A 70 18.00 9.19 -25.11
C ASP A 70 19.32 9.40 -25.87
N THR A 71 19.70 8.43 -26.70
CA THR A 71 20.95 8.48 -27.48
C THR A 71 21.03 9.66 -28.46
N SER A 72 19.90 10.30 -28.81
CA SER A 72 19.86 11.46 -29.70
C SER A 72 19.91 12.80 -28.95
N GLY A 73 19.74 12.80 -27.62
CA GLY A 73 19.83 13.99 -26.77
C GLY A 73 18.68 14.15 -25.80
N VAL A 74 18.35 15.41 -25.47
CA VAL A 74 17.27 15.81 -24.55
C VAL A 74 16.13 16.44 -25.35
N HIS A 75 14.93 15.89 -25.22
CA HIS A 75 13.72 16.34 -25.90
C HIS A 75 12.69 16.80 -24.87
N ILE A 76 12.12 17.99 -25.07
CA ILE A 76 11.10 18.57 -24.18
C ILE A 76 9.92 19.02 -25.03
N SER A 77 8.70 18.65 -24.64
CA SER A 77 7.48 19.02 -25.38
C SER A 77 6.30 19.26 -24.43
N GLY A 78 5.54 20.32 -24.70
CA GLY A 78 4.32 20.70 -23.98
C GLY A 78 3.76 22.03 -24.50
N PRO A 79 2.52 22.41 -24.12
CA PRO A 79 1.92 23.68 -24.55
C PRO A 79 2.69 24.92 -24.07
N VAL A 80 3.33 24.83 -22.90
CA VAL A 80 4.18 25.87 -22.32
C VAL A 80 5.47 25.21 -21.82
N VAL A 81 6.61 25.83 -22.14
CA VAL A 81 7.94 25.45 -21.64
C VAL A 81 8.63 26.71 -21.15
N ASP A 82 8.53 26.97 -19.85
CA ASP A 82 9.24 28.08 -19.22
C ASP A 82 10.64 27.63 -18.75
N LEU A 83 11.65 28.47 -19.00
CA LEU A 83 13.03 28.24 -18.57
C LEU A 83 13.47 29.40 -17.68
N ASN A 84 13.78 29.11 -16.42
CA ASN A 84 14.08 30.12 -15.39
C ASN A 84 12.94 31.13 -15.12
N ALA A 85 11.70 30.78 -15.47
CA ALA A 85 10.49 31.56 -15.21
C ALA A 85 9.31 30.61 -14.98
N GLY A 86 8.19 31.14 -14.46
CA GLY A 86 6.94 30.40 -14.32
C GLY A 86 6.90 29.36 -13.18
N GLY A 87 5.67 29.02 -12.77
CA GLY A 87 5.38 27.90 -11.87
C GLY A 87 5.80 28.06 -10.39
N ALA A 88 5.43 27.05 -9.61
CA ALA A 88 5.93 26.80 -8.26
C ALA A 88 6.30 25.31 -8.17
N ALA A 89 7.31 24.97 -7.35
CA ALA A 89 7.69 23.58 -7.16
C ALA A 89 6.53 22.80 -6.53
N GLY A 90 6.31 21.57 -7.01
CA GLY A 90 5.41 20.63 -6.35
C GLY A 90 5.95 20.25 -4.96
N SER A 91 5.05 19.86 -4.07
CA SER A 91 5.39 19.25 -2.78
C SER A 91 4.75 17.87 -2.74
N GLY A 92 5.41 16.93 -2.07
CA GLY A 92 4.86 15.60 -1.86
C GLY A 92 4.61 15.32 -0.38
N SER A 93 3.90 14.24 -0.07
CA SER A 93 3.44 13.90 1.29
C SER A 93 4.55 13.70 2.33
N GLY A 94 5.75 13.27 1.90
CA GLY A 94 6.85 12.89 2.78
C GLY A 94 6.64 11.50 3.41
N TYR A 95 7.55 11.11 4.31
CA TYR A 95 7.46 9.85 5.04
C TYR A 95 6.45 9.96 6.18
N GLY A 96 5.40 9.14 6.14
CA GLY A 96 4.36 9.03 7.18
C GLY A 96 4.19 7.63 7.77
N GLY A 97 5.13 6.71 7.51
CA GLY A 97 5.03 5.31 7.95
C GLY A 97 5.32 5.13 9.44
N ALA A 98 4.68 4.15 10.06
CA ALA A 98 4.93 3.76 11.45
C ALA A 98 6.04 2.69 11.52
N ALA A 99 6.94 2.82 12.50
CA ALA A 99 7.93 1.79 12.73
C ALA A 99 7.28 0.47 13.19
N PRO A 100 7.82 -0.70 12.79
CA PRO A 100 7.37 -1.98 13.33
C PRO A 100 7.50 -1.96 14.86
N THR A 101 6.46 -2.41 15.55
CA THR A 101 6.55 -2.68 16.99
C THR A 101 7.49 -3.85 17.25
N LEU A 102 8.28 -3.78 18.32
CA LEU A 102 9.19 -4.86 18.68
C LEU A 102 8.41 -6.16 18.92
N PRO A 103 8.95 -7.33 18.56
CA PRO A 103 8.37 -8.61 18.96
C PRO A 103 8.14 -8.64 20.48
N GLY A 104 6.90 -8.89 20.91
CA GLY A 104 6.50 -8.90 22.33
C GLY A 104 5.94 -7.58 22.88
N GLN A 105 5.99 -6.49 22.12
CA GLN A 105 5.30 -5.23 22.45
C GLN A 105 3.99 -5.04 21.66
N LEU A 106 3.50 -6.10 21.04
CA LEU A 106 2.13 -6.11 20.55
C LEU A 106 1.21 -5.86 21.76
N PRO A 107 0.17 -5.00 21.63
CA PRO A 107 -0.85 -4.93 22.67
C PRO A 107 -1.30 -6.35 22.98
N PRO A 108 -1.48 -6.70 24.27
CA PRO A 108 -1.89 -8.05 24.63
C PRO A 108 -3.12 -8.38 23.80
N LYS A 109 -3.12 -9.58 23.19
CA LYS A 109 -4.36 -10.14 22.64
C LYS A 109 -5.43 -9.93 23.71
N PRO A 110 -6.62 -9.40 23.38
CA PRO A 110 -7.66 -9.16 24.38
C PRO A 110 -7.74 -10.36 25.33
N GLU A 111 -7.56 -10.14 26.64
CA GLU A 111 -7.54 -11.23 27.64
C GLU A 111 -8.81 -12.06 27.58
N ASN A 112 -9.88 -11.44 27.08
CA ASN A 112 -11.09 -12.10 26.62
C ASN A 112 -11.17 -12.00 25.08
N PRO A 113 -10.71 -13.01 24.33
CA PRO A 113 -11.22 -13.17 22.98
C PRO A 113 -12.75 -13.20 23.11
N LEU A 114 -13.48 -12.44 22.28
CA LEU A 114 -14.93 -12.66 22.18
C LEU A 114 -15.14 -14.17 22.05
N PRO A 115 -16.04 -14.78 22.84
CA PRO A 115 -16.19 -16.22 22.85
C PRO A 115 -16.39 -16.66 21.40
N MET A 116 -15.47 -17.51 20.92
CA MET A 116 -15.61 -18.05 19.59
C MET A 116 -16.93 -18.79 19.57
N LEU A 117 -17.80 -18.39 18.64
CA LEU A 117 -19.10 -19.03 18.48
C LEU A 117 -18.85 -20.54 18.33
N THR A 118 -19.55 -21.33 19.14
CA THR A 118 -19.54 -22.79 18.99
C THR A 118 -20.00 -23.16 17.58
N PRO A 119 -19.61 -24.33 17.05
CA PRO A 119 -20.11 -24.79 15.75
C PRO A 119 -21.64 -24.76 15.66
N ALA A 120 -22.34 -25.00 16.76
CA ALA A 120 -23.79 -24.87 16.86
C ALA A 120 -24.28 -23.42 16.69
N GLN A 121 -23.67 -22.46 17.38
CA GLN A 121 -24.03 -21.03 17.23
C GLN A 121 -23.74 -20.51 15.82
N ILE A 122 -22.61 -20.93 15.21
CA ILE A 122 -22.28 -20.59 13.82
C ILE A 122 -23.33 -21.19 12.87
N ALA A 123 -23.73 -22.44 13.08
CA ALA A 123 -24.75 -23.10 12.27
C ALA A 123 -26.12 -22.43 12.41
N THR A 124 -26.53 -22.04 13.62
CA THR A 124 -27.78 -21.31 13.87
C THR A 124 -27.79 -19.96 13.15
N MET A 125 -26.72 -19.17 13.26
CA MET A 125 -26.62 -17.87 12.56
C MET A 125 -26.58 -18.00 11.04
N LYS A 126 -26.13 -19.14 10.51
CA LYS A 126 -26.08 -19.44 9.06
C LYS A 126 -27.32 -20.17 8.54
N SER A 127 -28.26 -20.53 9.42
CA SER A 127 -29.48 -21.22 9.01
C SER A 127 -30.44 -20.27 8.31
N ALA A 128 -31.32 -20.82 7.46
CA ALA A 128 -32.31 -20.03 6.73
C ALA A 128 -33.36 -19.36 7.64
N ALA A 129 -33.47 -19.83 8.90
CA ALA A 129 -34.34 -19.28 9.93
C ALA A 129 -33.58 -19.29 11.28
N PRO A 130 -32.65 -18.34 11.51
CA PRO A 130 -31.93 -18.27 12.78
C PRO A 130 -32.94 -18.06 13.91
N PHE A 131 -32.78 -18.83 14.99
CA PHE A 131 -33.62 -18.63 16.18
C PHE A 131 -33.39 -17.22 16.72
N CYS A 132 -34.41 -16.37 16.59
CA CYS A 132 -34.48 -15.06 17.19
C CYS A 132 -35.56 -15.12 18.27
N GLU A 133 -35.15 -15.05 19.53
CA GLU A 133 -36.08 -15.13 20.67
C GLU A 133 -37.16 -14.03 20.60
N GLU A 134 -36.84 -12.86 20.03
CA GLU A 134 -37.82 -11.82 19.77
C GLU A 134 -38.80 -12.22 18.66
N CYS A 135 -38.32 -12.76 17.53
CA CYS A 135 -39.22 -13.23 16.47
C CYS A 135 -40.11 -14.41 16.91
N GLU A 136 -39.63 -15.27 17.81
CA GLU A 136 -40.44 -16.36 18.37
C GLU A 136 -41.55 -15.82 19.30
N LYS A 137 -41.27 -14.77 20.08
CA LYS A 137 -42.29 -14.04 20.85
C LYS A 137 -43.32 -13.37 19.94
N CYS A 138 -42.90 -12.95 18.74
CA CYS A 138 -43.78 -12.34 17.74
C CYS A 138 -44.56 -13.36 16.88
N LYS A 139 -44.30 -14.67 17.02
CA LYS A 139 -44.90 -15.71 16.18
C LYS A 139 -46.42 -15.81 16.32
N ASP A 140 -46.93 -15.45 17.49
CA ASP A 140 -48.36 -15.38 17.80
C ASP A 140 -48.94 -13.94 17.66
N GLY A 141 -48.16 -13.01 17.10
CA GLY A 141 -48.64 -11.66 16.72
C GLY A 141 -48.66 -10.62 17.84
N GLU A 142 -48.01 -10.86 18.99
CA GLU A 142 -48.05 -9.96 20.16
C GLU A 142 -46.84 -9.00 20.29
N CYS A 143 -46.13 -8.71 19.19
CA CYS A 143 -45.09 -7.68 19.21
C CYS A 143 -45.61 -6.36 18.62
N GLU A 144 -45.66 -5.31 19.44
CA GLU A 144 -45.69 -3.94 18.93
C GLU A 144 -44.29 -3.59 18.39
N ILE A 145 -44.25 -3.06 17.17
CA ILE A 145 -43.04 -2.52 16.53
C ILE A 145 -42.67 -1.19 17.19
#